data_AF-M6HRS8-F1
#
_entry.id   AF-M6HRS8-F1
#
_cell.length_a   1.000
_cell.length_b   1.000
_cell.length_c   1.000
_cell.angle_alpha   90.00
_cell.angle_beta   90.00
_cell.angle_gamma   90.00
#
_symmetry.space_group_name_H-M   'P 1'
#
loop_
_entity.id
_entity.type
_entity.pdbx_description
1 polymer ?
#
loop_
_entity_poly.entity_id
_entity_poly.type
_entity_poly.pdbx_seq_one_letter_code
_entity_poly.pdbx_strand_id
1 'polypeptide(L)'
;MKVDPTKFIKREEALKVWLRKNNQSLFLDNMERILNDLPKEEITEKFKFGLKSALIHCCHDQKIRELNFIWHNVSDHVSPAYAVGKDLVVDHQIHTENHFDSLKEIPKIETISNHGVTIELDFSLPTDVAINSYIKNLLPEILDMAMRLDDHRIRWNIVESFTDIVHIWNYKIGFEVCEELNHKNTRLNELKLQSPFWITLNEFDRWPVPIFVFSDF
;
A
#
# COMPACT_ATOMS: atom_id res chain seq x y z
N MET A 1 -20.17 0.62 3.46
CA MET A 1 -19.17 1.36 2.63
C MET A 1 -18.11 0.37 2.19
N LYS A 2 -17.62 0.39 0.93
CA LYS A 2 -16.67 -0.64 0.46
C LYS A 2 -15.47 -0.02 -0.24
N VAL A 3 -14.28 -0.57 0.02
CA VAL A 3 -13.09 -0.30 -0.79
C VAL A 3 -13.24 -1.02 -2.13
N ASP A 4 -13.24 -0.27 -3.24
CA ASP A 4 -13.25 -0.83 -4.60
C ASP A 4 -11.82 -1.28 -4.97
N PRO A 5 -11.53 -2.60 -5.05
CA PRO A 5 -10.19 -3.09 -5.40
C PRO A 5 -9.80 -2.75 -6.84
N THR A 6 -10.76 -2.42 -7.73
CA THR A 6 -10.44 -2.05 -9.11
C THR A 6 -9.65 -0.74 -9.18
N LYS A 7 -9.65 0.09 -8.13
CA LYS A 7 -8.82 1.29 -8.06
C LYS A 7 -7.33 0.98 -8.19
N PHE A 8 -6.86 -0.12 -7.61
CA PHE A 8 -5.46 -0.56 -7.68
C PHE A 8 -5.08 -0.97 -9.09
N ILE A 9 -5.96 -1.75 -9.75
CA ILE A 9 -5.76 -2.19 -11.14
C ILE A 9 -5.75 -0.98 -12.09
N LYS A 10 -6.72 -0.07 -11.96
CA LYS A 10 -6.79 1.14 -12.79
C LYS A 10 -5.55 2.01 -12.64
N ARG A 11 -5.05 2.18 -11.42
CA ARG A 11 -3.85 2.98 -11.17
C ARG A 11 -2.61 2.33 -11.73
N GLU A 12 -2.41 1.03 -11.49
CA GLU A 12 -1.29 0.29 -12.05
C GLU A 12 -1.28 0.36 -13.59
N GLU A 13 -2.41 0.09 -14.24
CA GLU A 13 -2.48 0.13 -15.70
C GLU A 13 -2.21 1.53 -16.26
N ALA A 14 -2.71 2.58 -15.59
CA ALA A 14 -2.41 3.96 -15.98
C ALA A 14 -0.89 4.26 -15.88
N LEU A 15 -0.23 3.82 -14.81
CA LEU A 15 1.22 3.96 -14.63
C LEU A 15 1.99 3.19 -15.70
N LYS A 16 1.61 1.94 -15.98
CA LYS A 16 2.21 1.12 -17.04
C LYS A 16 2.09 1.75 -18.42
N VAL A 17 0.91 2.27 -18.76
CA VAL A 17 0.68 2.99 -20.02
C VAL A 17 1.55 4.25 -20.09
N TRP A 18 1.63 5.01 -19.01
CA TRP A 18 2.45 6.21 -18.95
C TRP A 18 3.94 5.89 -19.10
N LEU A 19 4.45 4.89 -18.40
CA LEU A 19 5.84 4.42 -18.50
C LEU A 19 6.19 3.97 -19.92
N ARG A 20 5.32 3.21 -20.58
CA ARG A 20 5.51 2.78 -21.98
C ARG A 20 5.57 3.97 -22.94
N LYS A 21 4.70 4.97 -22.77
CA LYS A 21 4.73 6.21 -23.58
C LYS A 21 6.02 7.01 -23.37
N ASN A 22 6.67 6.85 -22.22
CA ASN A 22 7.94 7.48 -21.88
C ASN A 22 9.15 6.56 -22.13
N ASN A 23 9.02 5.55 -23.00
CA ASN A 23 10.09 4.64 -23.42
C ASN A 23 10.69 3.77 -22.29
N GLN A 24 9.91 3.46 -21.25
CA GLN A 24 10.38 2.68 -20.09
C GLN A 24 9.95 1.20 -20.13
N SER A 25 9.61 0.67 -21.30
CA SER A 25 9.10 -0.71 -21.45
C SER A 25 10.08 -1.76 -20.94
N LEU A 26 11.39 -1.61 -21.21
CA LEU A 26 12.40 -2.57 -20.75
C LEU A 26 12.44 -2.68 -19.22
N PHE A 27 12.42 -1.55 -18.52
CA PHE A 27 12.39 -1.55 -17.05
C PHE A 27 11.06 -2.07 -16.52
N LEU A 28 9.95 -1.82 -17.23
CA LEU A 28 8.66 -2.39 -16.88
C LEU A 28 8.64 -3.91 -16.97
N ASP A 29 9.15 -4.48 -18.07
CA ASP A 29 9.24 -5.93 -18.24
C ASP A 29 10.16 -6.55 -17.16
N ASN A 30 11.26 -5.88 -16.82
CA ASN A 30 12.16 -6.31 -15.74
C ASN A 30 11.47 -6.27 -14.37
N MET A 31 10.70 -5.22 -14.07
CA MET A 31 9.94 -5.13 -12.82
C MET A 31 8.89 -6.23 -12.72
N GLU A 32 8.13 -6.47 -13.80
CA GLU A 32 7.12 -7.53 -13.83
C GLU A 32 7.76 -8.90 -13.58
N ARG A 33 8.93 -9.18 -14.18
CA ARG A 33 9.70 -10.39 -13.87
C ARG A 33 10.10 -10.45 -12.38
N ILE A 34 10.68 -9.38 -11.83
CA ILE A 34 11.09 -9.33 -10.42
C ILE A 34 9.91 -9.63 -9.49
N LEU A 35 8.74 -9.02 -9.75
CA LEU A 35 7.54 -9.21 -8.92
C LEU A 35 6.91 -10.60 -9.09
N ASN A 36 7.00 -11.20 -10.29
CA ASN A 36 6.52 -12.55 -10.56
C ASN A 36 7.42 -13.64 -9.95
N ASP A 37 8.71 -13.37 -9.80
CA ASP A 37 9.68 -14.30 -9.20
C ASP A 37 9.64 -14.31 -7.66
N LEU A 38 8.88 -13.38 -7.04
CA LEU A 38 8.70 -13.36 -5.59
C LEU A 38 7.88 -14.57 -5.10
N PRO A 39 8.17 -15.12 -3.92
CA PRO A 39 7.40 -16.21 -3.32
C PRO A 39 6.05 -15.69 -2.80
N LYS A 40 5.11 -15.38 -3.71
CA LYS A 40 3.85 -14.70 -3.40
C LYS A 40 3.05 -15.45 -2.34
N GLU A 41 2.99 -16.77 -2.38
CA GLU A 41 2.25 -17.58 -1.40
C GLU A 41 2.83 -17.43 0.01
N GLU A 42 4.15 -17.51 0.16
CA GLU A 42 4.82 -17.36 1.46
C GLU A 42 4.61 -15.95 2.03
N ILE A 43 4.75 -14.93 1.18
CA ILE A 43 4.52 -13.53 1.55
C ILE A 43 3.06 -13.34 1.98
N THR A 44 2.10 -13.90 1.22
CA THR A 44 0.66 -13.82 1.51
C THR A 44 0.34 -14.48 2.86
N GLU A 45 0.91 -15.64 3.17
CA GLU A 45 0.67 -16.30 4.46
C GLU A 45 1.29 -15.54 5.64
N LYS A 46 2.48 -14.94 5.48
CA LYS A 46 3.06 -14.02 6.47
C LYS A 46 2.18 -12.79 6.69
N PHE A 47 1.69 -12.20 5.60
CA PHE A 47 0.78 -11.05 5.62
C PHE A 47 -0.51 -11.39 6.38
N LYS A 48 -1.10 -12.55 6.09
CA LYS A 48 -2.29 -13.08 6.75
C LYS A 48 -2.07 -13.33 8.23
N PHE A 49 -0.94 -13.91 8.61
CA PHE A 49 -0.60 -14.13 10.02
C PHE A 49 -0.50 -12.80 10.79
N GLY A 50 0.26 -11.83 10.27
CA GLY A 50 0.43 -10.52 10.88
C GLY A 50 -0.88 -9.75 11.00
N LEU A 51 -1.63 -9.65 9.90
CA LEU A 51 -2.91 -8.95 9.87
C LEU A 51 -3.96 -9.61 10.78
N LYS A 52 -4.09 -10.94 10.75
CA LYS A 52 -5.05 -11.65 11.62
C LYS A 52 -4.74 -11.40 13.10
N SER A 53 -3.47 -11.40 13.48
CA SER A 53 -3.05 -11.18 14.86
C SER A 53 -3.39 -9.75 15.32
N ALA A 54 -3.10 -8.75 14.49
CA ALA A 54 -3.44 -7.36 14.76
C ALA A 54 -4.97 -7.14 14.85
N LEU A 55 -5.74 -7.72 13.94
CA LEU A 55 -7.21 -7.59 13.96
C LEU A 55 -7.84 -8.25 15.18
N ILE A 56 -7.35 -9.42 15.60
CA ILE A 56 -7.79 -10.07 16.85
C ILE A 56 -7.45 -9.19 18.06
N HIS A 57 -6.31 -8.50 18.06
CA HIS A 57 -6.00 -7.53 19.10
C HIS A 57 -7.03 -6.38 19.13
N CYS A 58 -7.35 -5.79 17.98
CA CYS A 58 -8.35 -4.72 17.86
C CYS A 58 -9.78 -5.16 18.21
N CYS A 59 -10.12 -6.44 18.08
CA CYS A 59 -11.38 -6.99 18.63
C CYS A 59 -11.46 -6.83 20.15
N HIS A 60 -10.33 -7.02 20.86
CA HIS A 60 -10.28 -6.87 22.32
C HIS A 60 -10.15 -5.42 22.77
N ASP A 61 -9.32 -4.63 22.08
CA ASP A 61 -9.15 -3.20 22.37
C ASP A 61 -10.03 -2.34 21.45
N GLN A 62 -11.28 -2.19 21.86
CA GLN A 62 -12.31 -1.42 21.14
C GLN A 62 -12.03 0.09 21.09
N LYS A 63 -10.95 0.57 21.70
CA LYS A 63 -10.50 1.95 21.52
C LYS A 63 -9.95 2.17 20.13
N ILE A 64 -9.32 1.15 19.52
CA ILE A 64 -8.77 1.24 18.17
C ILE A 64 -9.92 1.25 17.16
N ARG A 65 -9.92 2.22 16.25
CA ARG A 65 -10.95 2.42 15.20
C ARG A 65 -10.38 2.31 13.78
N GLU A 66 -9.08 2.47 13.62
CA GLU A 66 -8.36 2.20 12.38
C GLU A 66 -7.04 1.51 12.72
N LEU A 67 -6.65 0.63 11.82
CA LEU A 67 -5.35 0.00 11.81
C LEU A 67 -4.60 0.45 10.58
N ASN A 68 -3.58 1.29 10.78
CA ASN A 68 -2.67 1.71 9.73
C ASN A 68 -1.38 0.90 9.81
N PHE A 69 -0.86 0.49 8.67
CA PHE A 69 0.44 -0.15 8.56
C PHE A 69 1.39 0.77 7.80
N ILE A 70 2.51 1.13 8.44
CA ILE A 70 3.44 2.12 7.92
C ILE A 70 4.82 1.51 7.79
N TRP A 71 5.41 1.52 6.59
CA TRP A 71 6.83 1.18 6.41
C TRP A 71 7.68 2.44 6.31
N HIS A 72 8.95 2.31 6.69
CA HIS A 72 9.92 3.41 6.63
C HIS A 72 11.05 3.06 5.65
N ASN A 73 11.50 4.06 4.91
CA ASN A 73 12.73 3.98 4.15
C ASN A 73 13.94 4.11 5.09
N VAL A 74 14.86 3.16 4.99
CA VAL A 74 16.09 3.09 5.77
C VAL A 74 17.27 3.05 4.80
N SER A 75 17.66 4.24 4.32
CA SER A 75 18.79 4.48 3.41
C SER A 75 18.82 3.66 2.11
N ASP A 76 19.13 2.37 2.19
CA ASP A 76 19.29 1.42 1.08
C ASP A 76 18.27 0.27 1.10
N HIS A 77 17.37 0.24 2.07
CA HIS A 77 16.30 -0.74 2.19
C HIS A 77 15.07 -0.14 2.86
N VAL A 78 14.01 -0.94 2.97
CA VAL A 78 12.74 -0.60 3.60
C VAL A 78 12.45 -1.63 4.69
N SER A 79 11.91 -1.16 5.81
CA SER A 79 11.45 -2.01 6.90
C SER A 79 10.10 -2.68 6.57
N PRO A 80 9.71 -3.76 7.28
CA PRO A 80 8.31 -4.18 7.28
C PRO A 80 7.39 -3.01 7.67
N ALA A 81 6.12 -3.10 7.27
CA ALA A 81 5.12 -2.12 7.66
C ALA A 81 4.66 -2.39 9.09
N TYR A 82 4.91 -1.47 10.02
CA TYR A 82 4.53 -1.60 11.42
C TYR A 82 3.12 -1.06 11.66
N ALA A 83 2.40 -1.75 12.55
CA ALA A 83 1.03 -1.42 12.89
C ALA A 83 0.93 -0.21 13.84
N VAL A 84 0.01 0.67 13.50
CA VAL A 84 -0.38 1.83 14.30
C VAL A 84 -1.91 1.84 14.38
N GLY A 85 -2.43 1.79 15.60
CA GLY A 85 -3.84 2.01 15.87
C GLY A 85 -4.17 3.51 15.94
N LYS A 86 -5.37 3.89 15.51
CA LYS A 86 -5.95 5.21 15.79
C LYS A 86 -7.23 5.06 16.59
N ASP A 87 -7.45 5.91 17.58
CA ASP A 87 -8.62 5.85 18.46
C ASP A 87 -9.88 6.57 17.94
N LEU A 88 -9.73 7.38 16.89
CA LEU A 88 -10.81 8.12 16.25
C LEU A 88 -10.55 8.22 14.75
N VAL A 89 -11.58 7.91 13.96
CA VAL A 89 -11.57 8.13 12.51
C VAL A 89 -12.90 8.72 12.10
N VAL A 90 -12.86 9.83 11.38
CA VAL A 90 -14.08 10.53 10.93
C VAL A 90 -14.50 10.03 9.54
N ASP A 91 -13.55 9.90 8.60
CA ASP A 91 -13.78 9.42 7.23
C ASP A 91 -12.43 9.18 6.49
N HIS A 92 -12.45 8.41 5.40
CA HIS A 92 -11.35 8.29 4.43
C HIS A 92 -11.76 8.91 3.09
N GLN A 93 -11.80 10.23 3.04
CA GLN A 93 -12.06 10.95 1.79
C GLN A 93 -10.84 10.88 0.88
N ILE A 94 -11.08 10.65 -0.42
CA ILE A 94 -10.01 10.62 -1.43
C ILE A 94 -9.23 11.93 -1.35
N HIS A 95 -7.90 11.82 -1.23
CA HIS A 95 -7.02 12.97 -1.15
C HIS A 95 -7.15 13.82 -2.42
N THR A 96 -7.26 15.14 -2.26
CA THR A 96 -7.47 16.07 -3.38
C THR A 96 -6.23 16.22 -4.25
N GLU A 97 -5.05 15.94 -3.72
CA GLU A 97 -3.78 15.93 -4.43
C GLU A 97 -3.33 14.49 -4.69
N ASN A 98 -2.70 14.25 -5.83
CA ASN A 98 -2.01 12.99 -6.09
C ASN A 98 -0.55 13.19 -5.70
N HIS A 99 0.13 12.15 -5.22
CA HIS A 99 1.58 12.23 -4.99
C HIS A 99 2.35 12.65 -6.25
N PHE A 100 1.78 12.34 -7.42
CA PHE A 100 2.19 12.87 -8.71
C PHE A 100 1.57 14.24 -8.99
N ASP A 101 2.17 15.33 -8.50
CA ASP A 101 1.72 16.70 -8.79
C ASP A 101 1.59 17.00 -10.30
N SER A 102 2.30 16.24 -11.13
CA SER A 102 2.33 16.44 -12.58
C SER A 102 1.63 15.35 -13.42
N LEU A 103 1.12 14.26 -12.83
CA LEU A 103 0.41 13.19 -13.55
C LEU A 103 -1.08 13.14 -13.18
N LYS A 104 -1.83 14.11 -13.71
CA LYS A 104 -3.27 14.27 -13.42
C LYS A 104 -4.12 13.12 -13.94
N GLU A 105 -3.62 12.37 -14.92
CA GLU A 105 -4.28 11.20 -15.51
C GLU A 105 -4.22 9.93 -14.65
N ILE A 106 -3.34 9.89 -13.64
CA ILE A 106 -3.18 8.72 -12.78
C ILE A 106 -4.30 8.72 -11.72
N PRO A 107 -5.11 7.66 -11.63
CA PRO A 107 -6.15 7.54 -10.61
C PRO A 107 -5.61 7.70 -9.19
N LYS A 108 -6.32 8.47 -8.36
CA LYS A 108 -5.98 8.69 -6.95
C LYS A 108 -6.46 7.50 -6.11
N ILE A 109 -5.64 7.03 -5.17
CA ILE A 109 -5.99 5.91 -4.27
C ILE A 109 -5.79 6.24 -2.80
N GLU A 110 -5.04 7.31 -2.54
CA GLU A 110 -4.73 7.87 -1.24
C GLU A 110 -5.93 8.60 -0.65
N THR A 111 -5.98 8.63 0.68
CA THR A 111 -7.05 9.28 1.45
C THR A 111 -6.49 10.15 2.55
N ILE A 112 -7.28 11.13 2.96
CA ILE A 112 -7.01 11.90 4.17
C ILE A 112 -7.50 11.05 5.35
N SER A 113 -6.58 10.65 6.24
CA SER A 113 -6.94 10.13 7.57
C SER A 113 -6.53 11.17 8.59
N ASN A 114 -7.44 12.10 8.85
CA ASN A 114 -7.28 13.06 9.92
C ASN A 114 -7.93 12.50 11.18
N HIS A 115 -7.30 12.80 12.31
CA HIS A 115 -7.82 12.66 13.68
C HIS A 115 -7.44 11.35 14.39
N GLY A 116 -7.35 11.45 15.72
CA GLY A 116 -7.03 10.37 16.65
C GLY A 116 -5.63 10.43 17.29
N VAL A 117 -5.52 9.85 18.48
CA VAL A 117 -4.26 9.53 19.15
C VAL A 117 -3.68 8.26 18.52
N THR A 118 -2.39 8.31 18.22
CA THR A 118 -1.62 7.18 17.69
C THR A 118 -1.33 6.19 18.82
N ILE A 119 -1.64 4.92 18.59
CA ILE A 119 -1.36 3.80 19.49
C ILE A 119 -0.36 2.88 18.76
N GLU A 120 0.86 2.78 19.25
CA GLU A 120 1.85 1.84 18.70
C GLU A 120 1.46 0.40 19.03
N LEU A 121 1.60 -0.49 18.04
CA LEU A 121 1.25 -1.90 18.16
C LEU A 121 2.42 -2.78 17.70
N ASP A 122 2.63 -3.89 18.41
CA ASP A 122 3.71 -4.85 18.11
C ASP A 122 3.33 -5.84 16.98
N PHE A 123 2.84 -5.32 15.86
CA PHE A 123 2.52 -6.12 14.66
C PHE A 123 3.17 -5.53 13.42
N SER A 124 3.44 -6.39 12.43
CA SER A 124 3.99 -5.94 11.15
C SER A 124 3.50 -6.78 9.97
N LEU A 125 3.66 -6.22 8.76
CA LEU A 125 3.37 -6.85 7.48
C LEU A 125 4.62 -6.85 6.58
N PRO A 126 4.83 -7.91 5.78
CA PRO A 126 6.05 -8.10 4.99
C PRO A 126 6.08 -7.28 3.69
N THR A 127 5.78 -5.98 3.76
CA THR A 127 5.80 -5.08 2.59
C THR A 127 7.19 -4.87 2.03
N ASP A 128 8.19 -5.04 2.89
CA ASP A 128 9.62 -4.89 2.61
C ASP A 128 10.13 -5.85 1.54
N VAL A 129 9.55 -7.05 1.42
CA VAL A 129 10.08 -8.09 0.52
C VAL A 129 10.06 -7.64 -0.94
N ALA A 130 8.91 -7.17 -1.43
CA ALA A 130 8.78 -6.69 -2.81
C ALA A 130 9.55 -5.39 -3.04
N ILE A 131 9.49 -4.47 -2.06
CA ILE A 131 10.14 -3.16 -2.14
C ILE A 131 11.66 -3.31 -2.16
N ASN A 132 12.24 -4.12 -1.27
CA ASN A 132 13.68 -4.37 -1.22
C ASN A 132 14.18 -5.14 -2.45
N SER A 133 13.36 -6.03 -3.01
CA SER A 133 13.70 -6.68 -4.28
C SER A 133 13.79 -5.67 -5.42
N TYR A 134 12.84 -4.74 -5.51
CA TYR A 134 12.88 -3.63 -6.47
C TYR A 134 14.09 -2.70 -6.24
N ILE A 135 14.29 -2.24 -5.00
CA ILE A 135 15.39 -1.35 -4.63
C ILE A 135 16.75 -1.95 -4.99
N LYS A 136 16.93 -3.25 -4.74
CA LYS A 136 18.20 -3.92 -5.00
C LYS A 136 18.45 -4.21 -6.47
N ASN A 137 17.41 -4.66 -7.18
CA ASN A 137 17.60 -5.30 -8.48
C ASN A 137 17.24 -4.40 -9.68
N LEU A 138 16.58 -3.25 -9.47
CA LEU A 138 16.09 -2.43 -10.58
C LEU A 138 16.20 -0.92 -10.36
N LEU A 139 15.92 -0.44 -9.15
CA LEU A 139 15.96 0.99 -8.84
C LEU A 139 17.29 1.68 -9.23
N PRO A 140 18.50 1.08 -9.04
CA PRO A 140 19.74 1.74 -9.40
C PRO A 140 19.86 2.02 -10.91
N GLU A 141 19.39 1.08 -11.75
CA GLU A 141 19.40 1.25 -13.20
C GLU A 141 18.38 2.29 -13.66
N ILE A 142 17.19 2.31 -13.04
CA ILE A 142 16.18 3.35 -13.30
C ILE A 142 16.72 4.72 -12.92
N LEU A 143 17.38 4.85 -11.76
CA LEU A 143 17.97 6.11 -11.30
C LEU A 143 19.08 6.59 -12.24
N ASP A 144 20.00 5.71 -12.65
CA ASP A 144 21.06 6.04 -13.60
C ASP A 144 20.48 6.52 -14.95
N MET A 145 19.45 5.85 -15.47
CA MET A 145 18.76 6.29 -16.68
C MET A 145 18.04 7.63 -16.47
N ALA A 146 17.27 7.78 -15.40
CA ALA A 146 16.51 8.99 -15.11
C ALA A 146 17.44 10.20 -14.96
N MET A 147 18.61 10.04 -14.34
CA MET A 147 19.61 11.10 -14.21
C MET A 147 20.12 11.66 -15.55
N ARG A 148 19.98 10.91 -16.65
CA ARG A 148 20.40 11.32 -18.00
C ARG A 148 19.33 12.12 -18.76
N LEU A 149 18.08 12.16 -18.29
CA LEU A 149 17.00 12.88 -18.98
C LEU A 149 17.05 14.36 -18.64
N ASP A 150 16.91 15.31 -19.55
CA ASP A 150 17.04 16.74 -19.18
C ASP A 150 15.92 17.27 -18.28
N ASP A 151 14.69 16.77 -18.43
CA ASP A 151 13.52 17.26 -17.68
C ASP A 151 13.40 16.60 -16.30
N HIS A 152 13.75 17.37 -15.26
CA HIS A 152 13.65 16.97 -13.85
C HIS A 152 12.27 16.40 -13.46
N ARG A 153 11.16 16.92 -14.00
CA ARG A 153 9.81 16.42 -13.68
C ARG A 153 9.61 15.02 -14.25
N ILE A 154 10.09 14.78 -15.47
CA ILE A 154 10.02 13.45 -16.08
C ILE A 154 10.89 12.45 -15.30
N ARG A 155 12.10 12.87 -14.86
CA ARG A 155 12.99 12.00 -14.06
C ARG A 155 12.27 11.41 -12.86
N TRP A 156 11.69 12.27 -12.03
CA TRP A 156 11.03 11.85 -10.80
C TRP A 156 9.75 11.08 -11.06
N ASN A 157 8.94 11.50 -12.02
CA ASN A 157 7.73 10.76 -12.37
C ASN A 157 8.01 9.31 -12.79
N ILE A 158 9.14 9.04 -13.46
CA ILE A 158 9.53 7.68 -13.80
C ILE A 158 9.84 6.88 -12.53
N VAL A 159 10.72 7.40 -11.67
CA VAL A 159 11.12 6.73 -10.42
C VAL A 159 9.91 6.47 -9.52
N GLU A 160 9.06 7.48 -9.33
CA GLU A 160 7.83 7.39 -8.55
C GLU A 160 6.84 6.40 -9.17
N SER A 161 6.71 6.35 -10.50
CA SER A 161 5.80 5.41 -11.16
C SER A 161 6.19 3.95 -10.91
N PHE A 162 7.49 3.65 -10.96
CA PHE A 162 7.99 2.31 -10.65
C PHE A 162 7.77 1.96 -9.17
N THR A 163 8.12 2.88 -8.27
CA THR A 163 7.91 2.73 -6.83
C THR A 163 6.43 2.48 -6.50
N ASP A 164 5.52 3.24 -7.11
CA ASP A 164 4.09 3.13 -6.88
C ASP A 164 3.50 1.80 -7.40
N ILE A 165 4.02 1.23 -8.49
CA ILE A 165 3.63 -0.11 -8.95
C ILE A 165 4.01 -1.18 -7.92
N VAL A 166 5.19 -1.06 -7.30
CA VAL A 166 5.61 -1.99 -6.23
C VAL A 166 4.75 -1.83 -4.97
N HIS A 167 4.38 -0.60 -4.61
CA HIS A 167 3.43 -0.38 -3.52
C HIS A 167 2.04 -0.96 -3.83
N ILE A 168 1.55 -0.81 -5.06
CA ILE A 168 0.29 -1.41 -5.51
C ILE A 168 0.31 -2.94 -5.40
N TRP A 169 1.46 -3.59 -5.65
CA TRP A 169 1.61 -5.03 -5.46
C TRP A 169 1.30 -5.44 -4.01
N ASN A 170 1.83 -4.69 -3.02
CA ASN A 170 1.52 -4.89 -1.61
C ASN A 170 0.05 -4.58 -1.27
N TYR A 171 -0.53 -3.51 -1.81
CA TYR A 171 -1.94 -3.17 -1.57
C TYR A 171 -2.90 -4.25 -2.05
N LYS A 172 -2.62 -4.88 -3.19
CA LYS A 172 -3.44 -5.97 -3.73
C LYS A 172 -3.41 -7.20 -2.82
N ILE A 173 -2.23 -7.60 -2.34
CA ILE A 173 -2.11 -8.71 -1.38
C ILE A 173 -2.85 -8.37 -0.09
N GLY A 174 -2.66 -7.15 0.42
CA GLY A 174 -3.38 -6.68 1.61
C GLY A 174 -4.89 -6.80 1.45
N PHE A 175 -5.44 -6.33 0.33
CA PHE A 175 -6.86 -6.47 0.02
C PHE A 175 -7.31 -7.95 -0.05
N GLU A 176 -6.58 -8.79 -0.79
CA GLU A 176 -6.88 -10.23 -0.95
C GLU A 176 -6.96 -10.94 0.41
N VAL A 177 -5.98 -10.67 1.28
CA VAL A 177 -5.93 -11.22 2.64
C VAL A 177 -7.07 -10.69 3.51
N CYS A 178 -7.40 -9.40 3.42
CA CYS A 178 -8.51 -8.81 4.18
C CYS A 178 -9.86 -9.45 3.79
N GLU A 179 -10.15 -9.60 2.49
CA GLU A 179 -11.37 -10.27 2.03
C GLU A 179 -11.40 -11.72 2.51
N GLU A 180 -10.28 -12.46 2.43
CA GLU A 180 -10.22 -13.84 2.92
C GLU A 180 -10.56 -13.92 4.42
N LEU A 181 -9.94 -13.06 5.23
CA LEU A 181 -10.14 -13.03 6.68
C LEU A 181 -11.57 -12.62 7.04
N ASN A 182 -12.14 -11.62 6.37
CA ASN A 182 -13.52 -11.19 6.56
C ASN A 182 -14.53 -12.32 6.28
N HIS A 183 -14.28 -13.16 5.26
CA HIS A 183 -15.13 -14.30 4.96
C HIS A 183 -14.94 -15.50 5.89
N LYS A 184 -13.71 -15.79 6.31
CA LYS A 184 -13.38 -17.05 7.03
C LYS A 184 -13.34 -16.91 8.55
N ASN A 185 -13.28 -15.71 9.11
CA ASN A 185 -13.07 -15.51 10.54
C ASN A 185 -14.22 -14.75 11.19
N THR A 186 -15.21 -15.49 11.71
CA THR A 186 -16.41 -14.92 12.35
C THR A 186 -16.10 -14.05 13.57
N ARG A 187 -14.94 -14.24 14.22
CA ARG A 187 -14.50 -13.38 15.34
C ARG A 187 -14.29 -11.93 14.90
N LEU A 188 -13.91 -11.70 13.66
CA LEU A 188 -13.71 -10.36 13.11
C LEU A 188 -15.03 -9.60 12.90
N ASN A 189 -16.19 -10.25 13.07
CA ASN A 189 -17.47 -9.55 13.08
C ASN A 189 -17.55 -8.51 14.22
N GLU A 190 -16.78 -8.66 15.30
CA GLU A 190 -16.69 -7.64 16.36
C GLU A 190 -16.15 -6.30 15.84
N LEU A 191 -15.31 -6.30 14.81
CA LEU A 191 -14.81 -5.07 14.18
C LEU A 191 -15.92 -4.33 13.42
N LYS A 192 -16.96 -5.04 12.96
CA LYS A 192 -18.12 -4.41 12.32
C LYS A 192 -18.95 -3.61 13.33
N LEU A 193 -18.97 -4.02 14.60
CA LEU A 193 -19.56 -3.22 15.69
C LEU A 193 -18.80 -1.90 15.92
N GLN A 194 -17.56 -1.81 15.44
CA GLN A 194 -16.73 -0.61 15.47
C GLN A 194 -16.85 0.20 14.17
N SER A 195 -17.80 -0.14 13.29
CA SER A 195 -17.93 0.36 11.91
C SER A 195 -17.96 1.90 11.81
N PRO A 196 -17.24 2.49 10.83
CA PRO A 196 -16.31 1.80 9.92
C PRO A 196 -14.97 1.54 10.61
N PHE A 197 -14.49 0.28 10.55
CA PHE A 197 -13.13 -0.06 10.97
C PHE A 197 -12.23 -0.16 9.74
N TRP A 198 -11.31 0.79 9.61
CA TRP A 198 -10.47 0.91 8.43
C TRP A 198 -9.14 0.18 8.58
N ILE A 199 -8.69 -0.41 7.47
CA ILE A 199 -7.32 -0.88 7.33
C ILE A 199 -6.65 -0.09 6.23
N THR A 200 -5.57 0.60 6.61
CA THR A 200 -4.74 1.40 5.72
C THR A 200 -3.32 0.85 5.66
N LEU A 201 -2.66 1.16 4.56
CA LEU A 201 -1.29 0.72 4.29
C LEU A 201 -0.58 1.84 3.52
N ASN A 202 0.58 2.32 3.99
CA ASN A 202 1.34 3.36 3.31
C ASN A 202 2.83 3.40 3.68
N GLU A 203 3.61 4.06 2.82
CA GLU A 203 4.95 4.51 3.15
C GLU A 203 4.88 5.70 4.10
N PHE A 204 5.84 5.81 5.01
CA PHE A 204 6.03 7.01 5.83
C PHE A 204 6.13 8.27 4.94
N ASP A 205 5.55 9.38 5.39
CA ASP A 205 5.36 10.63 4.62
C ASP A 205 4.45 10.55 3.37
N ARG A 206 3.87 9.39 3.05
CA ARG A 206 2.79 9.29 2.04
C ARG A 206 1.42 9.17 2.70
N TRP A 207 0.40 9.67 2.01
CA TRP A 207 -0.98 9.60 2.46
C TRP A 207 -1.47 8.14 2.58
N PRO A 208 -2.27 7.79 3.60
CA PRO A 208 -2.79 6.45 3.78
C PRO A 208 -3.61 5.95 2.59
N VAL A 209 -3.38 4.69 2.19
CA VAL A 209 -4.17 4.00 1.17
C VAL A 209 -5.09 2.99 1.86
N PRO A 210 -6.43 3.18 1.82
CA PRO A 210 -7.35 2.19 2.35
C PRO A 210 -7.30 0.93 1.51
N ILE A 211 -6.93 -0.17 2.15
CA ILE A 211 -6.95 -1.51 1.54
C ILE A 211 -8.20 -2.27 1.93
N PHE A 212 -8.83 -1.95 3.06
CA PHE A 212 -10.07 -2.59 3.47
C PHE A 212 -10.88 -1.75 4.46
N VAL A 213 -12.17 -2.08 4.57
CA VAL A 213 -13.04 -1.54 5.61
C VAL A 213 -14.00 -2.63 6.09
N PHE A 214 -14.07 -2.83 7.40
CA PHE A 214 -15.18 -3.56 8.00
C PHE A 214 -16.31 -2.56 8.24
N SER A 215 -17.42 -2.74 7.53
CA SER A 215 -18.65 -2.00 7.80
C SER A 215 -19.83 -2.94 7.97
N ASP A 216 -20.75 -2.54 8.83
CA ASP A 216 -22.12 -3.03 8.76
C ASP A 216 -22.75 -2.35 7.53
N PHE A 217 -23.11 -3.16 6.53
CA PHE A 217 -23.77 -2.76 5.26
C PHE A 217 -22.87 -2.26 4.11
#